data_AF-A0A357L3L6-F1
#
_entry.id   AF-A0A357L3L6-F1
#
_cell.length_a   1.000
_cell.length_b   1.000
_cell.length_c   1.000
_cell.angle_alpha   90.00
_cell.angle_beta   90.00
_cell.angle_gamma   90.00
#
_symmetry.space_group_name_H-M   'P 1'
#
loop_
_entity.id
_entity.type
_entity.pdbx_description
1 polymer ?
#
loop_
_entity_poly.entity_id
_entity_poly.type
_entity_poly.pdbx_seq_one_letter_code
_entity_poly.pdbx_strand_id
1 'polypeptide(L)'
;KGARDESARQAYLGLRDRDFERFKVDFLARLEDEFHNIVENEDPGAGLFFDFTADLPEVSDPHLEEYHRAYELLRFQRQIDYCNLILSSSRSVWKHAPVRQAKFFSALGLTCLVTVLGLDTLSFAGQILDLPSLTAPAISVAGVLIAFFALGARTIEDGLQPGVEVERMRQYRIALNRSLARFKNGKTPDEKIEPMIDLENASFEEMIPFLKTNYEATFVM
;
A
#
# COMPACT_ATOMS: atom_id res chain seq x y z
N LYS A 1 20.54 35.73 -2.50
CA LYS A 1 19.72 36.95 -2.26
C LYS A 1 18.28 36.82 -2.83
N GLY A 2 17.73 35.60 -2.99
CA GLY A 2 16.44 35.39 -3.68
C GLY A 2 15.20 35.22 -2.79
N ALA A 3 15.35 35.06 -1.47
CA ALA A 3 14.22 34.71 -0.58
C ALA A 3 13.51 35.92 0.10
N ARG A 4 13.68 37.16 -0.40
CA ARG A 4 13.12 38.38 0.25
C ARG A 4 12.27 39.28 -0.66
N ASP A 5 12.04 38.88 -1.90
CA ASP A 5 11.19 39.68 -2.80
C ASP A 5 9.74 39.20 -2.69
N GLU A 6 8.96 39.88 -1.85
CA GLU A 6 7.54 39.59 -1.63
C GLU A 6 6.77 39.63 -2.95
N SER A 7 7.21 40.44 -3.91
CA SER A 7 6.59 40.51 -5.24
C SER A 7 6.78 39.22 -6.05
N ALA A 8 7.99 38.65 -6.06
CA ALA A 8 8.30 37.40 -6.75
C ALA A 8 7.55 36.22 -6.10
N ARG A 9 7.43 36.23 -4.77
CA ARG A 9 6.65 35.23 -4.03
C ARG A 9 5.16 35.29 -4.39
N GLN A 10 4.57 36.49 -4.42
CA GLN A 10 3.15 36.65 -4.78
C GLN A 10 2.89 36.27 -6.24
N ALA A 11 3.83 36.59 -7.14
CA ALA A 11 3.74 36.18 -8.55
C ALA A 11 3.77 34.65 -8.71
N TYR A 12 4.68 33.97 -8.01
CA TYR A 12 4.74 32.50 -8.00
C TYR A 12 3.46 31.87 -7.42
N LEU A 13 2.95 32.38 -6.29
CA LEU A 13 1.72 31.88 -5.69
C LEU A 13 0.52 32.04 -6.64
N GLY A 14 0.41 33.19 -7.32
CA GLY A 14 -0.67 33.44 -8.27
C GLY A 14 -0.57 32.63 -9.57
N LEU A 15 0.64 32.25 -10.00
CA LEU A 15 0.85 31.29 -11.09
C LEU A 15 0.45 29.89 -10.63
N ARG A 16 1.01 29.42 -9.51
CA ARG A 16 0.72 28.12 -8.91
C ARG A 16 -0.77 27.89 -8.71
N ASP A 17 -1.49 28.87 -8.15
CA ASP A 17 -2.92 28.72 -7.87
C ASP A 17 -3.74 28.62 -9.17
N ARG A 18 -3.33 29.35 -10.21
CA ARG A 18 -3.97 29.28 -11.54
C ARG A 18 -3.69 27.95 -12.23
N ASP A 19 -2.45 27.48 -12.18
CA ASP A 19 -2.06 26.20 -12.76
C ASP A 19 -2.75 25.06 -12.03
N PHE A 20 -2.92 25.17 -10.71
CA PHE A 20 -3.67 24.21 -9.90
C PHE A 20 -5.17 24.20 -10.24
N GLU A 21 -5.80 25.36 -10.44
CA GLU A 21 -7.20 25.43 -10.85
C GLU A 21 -7.40 24.93 -12.29
N ARG A 22 -6.47 25.21 -13.20
CA ARG A 22 -6.49 24.64 -14.54
C ARG A 22 -6.34 23.12 -14.49
N PHE A 23 -5.37 22.62 -13.73
CA PHE A 23 -5.18 21.19 -13.50
C PHE A 23 -6.45 20.55 -12.95
N LYS A 24 -7.11 21.16 -11.94
CA LYS A 24 -8.40 20.67 -11.44
C LYS A 24 -9.45 20.59 -12.53
N VAL A 25 -9.64 21.62 -13.35
CA VAL A 25 -10.68 21.60 -14.39
C VAL A 25 -10.37 20.52 -15.42
N ASP A 26 -9.13 20.47 -15.91
CA ASP A 26 -8.71 19.52 -16.96
C ASP A 26 -8.71 18.07 -16.44
N PHE A 27 -8.27 17.85 -15.21
CA PHE A 27 -8.17 16.53 -14.58
C PHE A 27 -9.52 16.04 -14.04
N LEU A 28 -10.30 16.89 -13.34
CA LEU A 28 -11.60 16.48 -12.79
C LEU A 28 -12.64 16.24 -13.88
N ALA A 29 -12.60 16.99 -14.98
CA ALA A 29 -13.51 16.79 -16.11
C ALA A 29 -13.29 15.46 -16.83
N ARG A 30 -12.09 14.87 -16.71
CA ARG A 30 -11.69 13.61 -17.34
C ARG A 30 -11.34 12.53 -16.30
N LEU A 31 -11.66 12.75 -15.03
CA LEU A 31 -11.21 11.89 -13.94
C LEU A 31 -11.68 10.45 -14.13
N GLU A 32 -12.94 10.28 -14.51
CA GLU A 32 -13.56 8.97 -14.71
C GLU A 32 -12.97 8.24 -15.93
N ASP A 33 -12.74 8.95 -17.02
CA ASP A 33 -12.10 8.43 -18.23
C ASP A 33 -10.63 8.05 -18.00
N GLU A 34 -9.85 8.93 -17.34
CA GLU A 34 -8.45 8.67 -16.99
C GLU A 34 -8.34 7.54 -15.96
N PHE A 35 -9.26 7.47 -15.01
CA PHE A 35 -9.31 6.39 -14.04
C PHE A 35 -9.62 5.04 -14.72
N HIS A 36 -10.62 4.99 -15.60
CA HIS A 36 -10.89 3.79 -16.40
C HIS A 36 -9.71 3.40 -17.27
N ASN A 37 -9.06 4.38 -17.90
CA ASN A 37 -7.85 4.15 -18.69
C ASN A 37 -6.73 3.51 -17.85
N ILE A 38 -6.48 4.01 -16.63
CA ILE A 38 -5.45 3.49 -15.73
C ILE A 38 -5.81 2.11 -15.16
N VAL A 39 -7.09 1.87 -14.89
CA VAL A 39 -7.58 0.60 -14.32
C VAL A 39 -7.65 -0.50 -15.38
N GLU A 40 -8.11 -0.20 -16.58
CA GLU A 40 -8.35 -1.21 -17.63
C GLU A 40 -7.13 -1.48 -18.50
N ASN A 41 -6.21 -0.52 -18.68
CA ASN A 41 -4.97 -0.81 -19.40
C ASN A 41 -3.98 -1.62 -18.56
N GLU A 42 -3.34 -2.59 -19.22
CA GLU A 42 -2.23 -3.38 -18.66
C GLU A 42 -0.93 -2.56 -18.57
N ASP A 43 -0.77 -1.55 -19.44
CA ASP A 43 0.34 -0.60 -19.45
C ASP A 43 -0.21 0.84 -19.55
N PRO A 44 -0.56 1.47 -18.42
CA PRO A 44 -1.04 2.85 -18.41
C PRO A 44 0.06 3.88 -18.74
N GLY A 45 1.27 3.44 -19.08
CA GLY A 45 2.41 4.31 -19.39
C GLY A 45 3.13 4.81 -18.15
N ALA A 46 4.03 5.79 -18.35
CA ALA A 46 4.79 6.40 -17.27
C ALA A 46 3.89 7.27 -16.39
N GLY A 47 3.87 7.02 -15.08
CA GLY A 47 3.13 7.76 -14.07
C GLY A 47 3.59 9.19 -13.79
N LEU A 48 4.44 9.72 -14.67
CA LEU A 48 5.05 11.02 -14.50
C LEU A 48 4.02 12.09 -14.85
N PHE A 49 3.37 12.63 -13.82
CA PHE A 49 2.55 13.84 -13.95
C PHE A 49 3.36 15.10 -14.28
N PHE A 50 4.69 15.00 -14.27
CA PHE A 50 5.63 16.09 -14.53
C PHE A 50 6.67 15.65 -15.57
N ASP A 51 6.98 16.54 -16.50
CA ASP A 51 8.09 16.35 -17.41
C ASP A 51 9.40 16.72 -16.70
N PHE A 52 10.06 15.70 -16.15
CA PHE A 52 11.38 15.86 -15.53
C PHE A 52 12.45 16.40 -16.48
N THR A 53 12.21 16.46 -17.79
CA THR A 53 13.17 17.08 -18.73
C THR A 53 12.94 18.57 -18.95
N ALA A 54 11.72 19.06 -18.71
CA ALA A 54 11.34 20.46 -18.94
C ALA A 54 11.36 21.31 -17.66
N ASP A 55 11.01 20.73 -16.51
CA ASP A 55 10.74 21.48 -15.27
C ASP A 55 11.87 21.41 -14.23
N LEU A 56 13.02 20.82 -14.57
CA LEU A 56 14.15 20.74 -13.64
C LEU A 56 14.89 22.09 -13.52
N PRO A 57 15.38 22.43 -12.31
CA PRO A 57 16.23 23.59 -12.14
C PRO A 57 17.51 23.42 -12.96
N GLU A 58 18.00 24.51 -13.55
CA GLU A 58 19.29 24.48 -14.24
C GLU A 58 20.41 24.00 -13.29
N VAL A 59 21.40 23.30 -13.83
CA VAL A 59 22.58 22.83 -13.07
C VAL A 59 23.34 24.00 -12.40
N SER A 60 23.17 25.21 -12.93
CA SER A 60 23.73 26.47 -12.44
C SER A 60 22.97 27.08 -11.26
N ASP A 61 21.79 26.56 -10.90
CA ASP A 61 20.93 27.14 -9.87
C ASP A 61 21.58 27.04 -8.47
N PRO A 62 21.82 28.17 -7.79
CA PRO A 62 22.39 28.18 -6.44
C PRO A 62 21.53 27.48 -5.38
N HIS A 63 20.25 27.19 -5.66
CA HIS A 63 19.31 26.52 -4.76
C HIS A 63 19.13 25.01 -5.06
N LEU A 64 19.83 24.47 -6.04
CA LEU A 64 19.71 23.07 -6.48
C LEU A 64 19.93 22.05 -5.35
N GLU A 65 20.86 22.33 -4.44
CA GLU A 65 21.11 21.48 -3.27
C GLU A 65 19.95 21.50 -2.27
N GLU A 66 19.30 22.66 -2.09
CA GLU A 66 18.11 22.80 -1.24
C GLU A 66 16.92 22.02 -1.83
N TYR A 67 16.75 22.05 -3.15
CA TYR A 67 15.73 21.25 -3.85
C TYR A 67 15.96 19.75 -3.68
N HIS A 68 17.19 19.27 -3.91
CA HIS A 68 17.53 17.86 -3.70
C HIS A 68 17.29 17.41 -2.26
N ARG A 69 17.67 18.25 -1.28
CA ARG A 69 17.42 17.96 0.14
C ARG A 69 15.92 17.93 0.46
N ALA A 70 15.15 18.87 -0.07
CA ALA A 70 13.70 18.90 0.11
C ALA A 70 13.05 17.65 -0.49
N TYR A 71 13.48 17.23 -1.68
CA TYR A 71 13.00 16.02 -2.33
C TYR A 71 13.36 14.76 -1.53
N GLU A 72 14.60 14.65 -1.06
CA GLU A 72 15.03 13.55 -0.19
C GLU A 72 14.12 13.41 1.03
N LEU A 73 13.85 14.52 1.72
CA LEU A 73 13.06 14.50 2.94
C LEU A 73 11.57 14.27 2.68
N LEU A 74 11.00 14.95 1.68
CA LEU A 74 9.56 14.95 1.44
C LEU A 74 9.07 13.76 0.63
N ARG A 75 9.86 13.28 -0.34
CA ARG A 75 9.51 12.16 -1.20
C ARG A 75 10.08 10.87 -0.67
N PHE A 76 11.40 10.70 -0.70
CA PHE A 76 12.04 9.45 -0.29
C PHE A 76 11.76 9.09 1.18
N GLN A 77 12.17 9.95 2.12
CA GLN A 77 12.15 9.62 3.55
C GLN A 77 10.71 9.41 4.05
N ARG A 78 9.77 10.31 3.69
CA ARG A 78 8.37 10.18 4.10
C ARG A 78 7.68 8.95 3.53
N GLN A 79 7.91 8.59 2.27
CA GLN A 79 7.32 7.39 1.67
C GLN A 79 7.91 6.12 2.31
N ILE A 80 9.21 6.10 2.61
CA ILE A 80 9.84 4.99 3.35
C ILE A 80 9.28 4.89 4.76
N ASP A 81 9.12 6.01 5.47
CA ASP A 81 8.56 6.06 6.81
C ASP A 81 7.09 5.62 6.82
N TYR A 82 6.33 5.97 5.78
CA TYR A 82 4.97 5.48 5.57
C TYR A 82 4.93 3.96 5.38
N CYS A 83 5.79 3.41 4.51
CA CYS A 83 5.92 1.96 4.34
C CYS A 83 6.29 1.28 5.66
N ASN A 84 7.24 1.85 6.40
CA ASN A 84 7.66 1.33 7.70
C ASN A 84 6.52 1.41 8.72
N LEU A 85 5.68 2.45 8.67
CA LEU A 85 4.51 2.59 9.53
C LEU A 85 3.49 1.48 9.24
N ILE A 86 3.17 1.22 7.97
CA ILE A 86 2.21 0.16 7.58
C ILE A 86 2.76 -1.24 7.89
N LEU A 87 4.05 -1.45 7.66
CA LEU A 87 4.73 -2.71 7.98
C LEU A 87 5.00 -2.85 9.48
N SER A 88 4.87 -1.79 10.27
CA SER A 88 5.10 -1.85 11.71
C SER A 88 4.00 -2.67 12.39
N SER A 89 4.41 -3.56 13.28
CA SER A 89 3.49 -4.31 14.13
C SER A 89 3.03 -3.50 15.35
N SER A 90 3.26 -2.18 15.41
CA SER A 90 3.15 -1.39 16.65
C SER A 90 1.77 -0.74 16.86
N ARG A 91 1.00 -0.48 15.80
CA ARG A 91 -0.34 0.14 15.91
C ARG A 91 -1.50 -0.87 15.98
N SER A 92 -2.65 -0.37 16.47
CA SER A 92 -3.90 -1.06 16.80
C SER A 92 -4.32 -2.18 15.82
N VAL A 93 -4.98 -3.20 16.38
CA VAL A 93 -5.22 -4.55 15.82
C VAL A 93 -6.13 -4.56 14.58
N TRP A 94 -6.85 -3.48 14.26
CA TRP A 94 -7.98 -3.59 13.30
C TRP A 94 -8.01 -2.62 12.11
N LYS A 95 -7.47 -1.39 12.20
CA LYS A 95 -7.63 -0.42 11.09
C LYS A 95 -6.41 -0.21 10.20
N HIS A 96 -5.18 -0.48 10.68
CA HIS A 96 -3.96 -0.10 9.96
C HIS A 96 -2.77 -1.05 10.22
N ALA A 97 -3.03 -2.35 10.40
CA ALA A 97 -1.99 -3.33 10.71
C ALA A 97 -2.14 -4.61 9.88
N PRO A 98 -1.93 -4.54 8.55
CA PRO A 98 -2.09 -5.70 7.66
C PRO A 98 -1.17 -6.87 8.08
N VAL A 99 0.02 -6.57 8.63
CA VAL A 99 0.93 -7.58 9.19
C VAL A 99 0.30 -8.35 10.36
N ARG A 100 -0.46 -7.68 11.24
CA ARG A 100 -1.14 -8.35 12.37
C ARG A 100 -2.36 -9.13 11.88
N GLN A 101 -3.12 -8.58 10.94
CA GLN A 101 -4.27 -9.27 10.34
C GLN A 101 -3.82 -10.57 9.66
N ALA A 102 -2.78 -10.54 8.83
CA ALA A 102 -2.24 -11.73 8.18
C ALA A 102 -1.80 -12.80 9.20
N LYS A 103 -1.11 -12.41 10.27
CA LYS A 103 -0.72 -13.34 11.35
C LYS A 103 -1.93 -13.90 12.10
N PHE A 104 -2.92 -13.05 12.38
CA PHE A 104 -4.13 -13.45 13.09
C PHE A 104 -4.93 -14.46 12.29
N PHE A 105 -5.20 -14.20 11.01
CA PHE A 105 -5.94 -15.14 10.16
C PHE A 105 -5.17 -16.44 9.92
N SER A 106 -3.85 -16.38 9.72
CA SER A 106 -3.00 -17.58 9.64
C SER A 106 -3.08 -18.43 10.92
N ALA A 107 -2.98 -17.80 12.10
CA ALA A 107 -3.11 -18.50 13.38
C ALA A 107 -4.52 -19.04 13.62
N LEU A 108 -5.56 -18.27 13.26
CA LEU A 108 -6.96 -18.65 13.40
C LEU A 108 -7.28 -19.88 12.54
N GLY A 109 -6.84 -19.90 11.28
CA GLY A 109 -7.04 -21.03 10.37
C GLY A 109 -6.41 -22.31 10.93
N LEU A 110 -5.15 -22.23 11.38
CA LEU A 110 -4.46 -23.37 12.00
C LEU A 110 -5.16 -23.83 13.29
N THR A 111 -5.57 -22.89 14.14
CA THR A 111 -6.25 -23.20 15.40
C THR A 111 -7.59 -23.89 15.15
N CYS A 112 -8.38 -23.41 14.18
CA CYS A 112 -9.65 -24.03 13.82
C CYS A 112 -9.45 -25.44 13.27
N LEU A 113 -8.47 -25.64 12.37
CA LEU A 113 -8.14 -26.95 11.81
C LEU A 113 -7.74 -27.95 12.90
N VAL A 114 -6.80 -27.58 13.77
CA VAL A 114 -6.37 -28.43 14.90
C VAL A 114 -7.54 -28.74 15.84
N THR A 115 -8.42 -27.77 16.09
CA THR A 115 -9.57 -27.97 16.97
C THR A 115 -10.59 -28.94 16.37
N VAL A 116 -10.93 -28.79 15.08
CA VAL A 116 -11.85 -29.71 14.38
C VAL A 116 -11.27 -31.13 14.36
N LEU A 117 -10.01 -31.29 13.97
CA LEU A 117 -9.34 -32.59 13.98
C LEU A 117 -9.26 -33.21 15.37
N GLY A 118 -9.04 -32.38 16.40
CA GLY A 118 -9.03 -32.83 17.79
C GLY A 118 -10.39 -33.31 18.27
N LEU A 119 -11.47 -32.60 17.94
CA LEU A 119 -12.85 -33.00 18.25
C LEU A 119 -13.22 -34.29 17.52
N ASP A 120 -12.86 -34.43 16.25
CA ASP A 120 -13.10 -35.65 15.47
C ASP A 120 -12.34 -36.84 16.05
N THR A 121 -11.07 -36.65 16.41
CA THR A 121 -10.23 -37.68 17.04
C THR A 121 -10.77 -38.10 18.41
N LEU A 122 -11.21 -37.14 19.22
CA LEU A 122 -11.84 -37.41 20.53
C LEU A 122 -13.15 -38.18 20.39
N SER A 123 -13.99 -37.79 19.41
CA SER A 123 -15.23 -38.49 19.11
C SER A 123 -14.96 -39.95 18.69
N PHE A 124 -13.96 -40.16 17.82
CA PHE A 124 -13.56 -41.49 17.39
C PHE A 124 -13.01 -42.36 18.54
N ALA A 125 -12.12 -41.79 19.36
CA ALA A 125 -11.60 -42.48 20.55
C ALA A 125 -12.71 -42.81 21.57
N GLY A 126 -13.68 -41.91 21.73
CA GLY A 126 -14.86 -42.12 22.57
C GLY A 126 -15.70 -43.33 22.13
N GLN A 127 -15.82 -43.56 20.81
CA GLN A 127 -16.49 -44.74 20.27
C GLN A 127 -15.72 -46.04 20.55
N ILE A 128 -14.39 -46.01 20.46
CA ILE A 128 -13.55 -47.20 20.72
C ILE A 128 -13.52 -47.57 22.21
N LEU A 129 -13.49 -46.56 23.08
CA LEU A 129 -13.39 -46.73 24.53
C LEU A 129 -14.76 -46.81 25.24
N ASP A 130 -15.85 -46.77 24.46
CA ASP A 130 -17.23 -46.83 24.96
C ASP A 130 -17.55 -45.73 26.00
N LEU A 131 -17.05 -44.52 25.76
CA LEU A 131 -17.20 -43.35 26.63
C LEU A 131 -18.32 -42.44 26.11
N PRO A 132 -19.56 -42.52 26.64
CA PRO A 132 -20.72 -41.82 26.11
C PRO A 132 -20.65 -40.29 26.23
N SER A 133 -19.79 -39.76 27.11
CA SER A 133 -19.54 -38.31 27.22
C SER A 133 -18.79 -37.75 26.01
N LEU A 134 -17.98 -38.56 25.33
CA LEU A 134 -17.16 -38.16 24.19
C LEU A 134 -17.84 -38.41 22.84
N THR A 135 -18.95 -39.14 22.82
CA THR A 135 -19.79 -39.37 21.64
C THR A 135 -21.06 -38.52 21.65
N ALA A 136 -21.17 -37.59 22.59
CA ALA A 136 -22.32 -36.72 22.74
C ALA A 136 -22.52 -35.89 21.44
N PRO A 137 -23.76 -35.76 20.93
CA PRO A 137 -24.06 -34.98 19.73
C PRO A 137 -23.56 -33.52 19.79
N ALA A 138 -23.43 -32.97 21.01
CA ALA A 138 -22.87 -31.65 21.26
C ALA A 138 -21.45 -31.47 20.71
N ILE A 139 -20.62 -32.52 20.71
CA ILE A 139 -19.24 -32.48 20.21
C ILE A 139 -19.23 -32.31 18.68
N SER A 140 -20.06 -33.07 17.96
CA SER A 140 -20.21 -32.94 16.51
C SER A 140 -20.80 -31.58 16.11
N VAL A 141 -21.80 -31.09 16.85
CA VAL A 141 -22.37 -29.73 16.63
C VAL A 141 -21.31 -28.66 16.84
N ALA A 142 -20.48 -28.77 17.88
CA ALA A 142 -19.38 -27.84 18.13
C ALA A 142 -18.36 -27.85 16.98
N GLY A 143 -18.00 -29.02 16.46
CA GLY A 143 -17.13 -29.14 15.28
C GLY A 143 -17.68 -28.41 14.05
N VAL A 144 -18.98 -28.60 13.75
CA VAL A 144 -19.66 -27.92 12.64
C VAL A 144 -19.68 -26.39 12.82
N LEU A 145 -19.97 -25.91 14.03
CA LEU A 145 -19.98 -24.46 14.31
C LEU A 145 -18.59 -23.84 14.15
N ILE A 146 -17.54 -24.54 14.58
CA ILE A 146 -16.14 -24.09 14.39
C ILE A 146 -15.80 -24.06 12.90
N ALA A 147 -16.25 -25.04 12.11
CA ALA A 147 -16.05 -25.04 10.67
C ALA A 147 -16.74 -23.84 9.99
N PHE A 148 -17.98 -23.52 10.37
CA PHE A 148 -18.66 -22.30 9.87
C PHE A 148 -17.93 -21.02 10.25
N PHE A 149 -17.45 -20.92 11.49
CA PHE A 149 -16.67 -19.77 11.93
C PHE A 149 -15.36 -19.63 11.16
N ALA A 150 -14.64 -20.73 10.95
CA ALA A 150 -13.41 -20.77 10.17
C ALA A 150 -13.65 -20.33 8.72
N LEU A 151 -14.76 -20.78 8.11
CA LEU A 151 -15.15 -20.37 6.77
C LEU A 151 -15.44 -18.86 6.71
N GLY A 152 -16.21 -18.32 7.65
CA GLY A 152 -16.50 -16.89 7.72
C GLY A 152 -15.24 -16.05 7.92
N ALA A 153 -14.34 -16.49 8.81
CA ALA A 153 -13.04 -15.83 9.00
C ALA A 153 -12.19 -15.86 7.72
N ARG A 154 -12.24 -16.97 6.96
CA ARG A 154 -11.53 -17.09 5.68
C ARG A 154 -12.10 -16.14 4.62
N THR A 155 -13.42 -16.01 4.53
CA THR A 155 -14.05 -15.03 3.62
C THR A 155 -13.65 -13.60 3.95
N ILE A 156 -13.53 -13.25 5.24
CA ILE A 156 -13.03 -11.94 5.66
C ILE A 156 -11.54 -11.77 5.30
N GLU A 157 -10.72 -12.81 5.48
CA GLU A 157 -9.31 -12.80 5.07
C GLU A 157 -9.15 -12.59 3.56
N ASP A 158 -9.92 -13.32 2.76
CA ASP A 158 -9.91 -13.23 1.29
C ASP A 158 -10.42 -11.86 0.80
N GLY A 159 -11.33 -11.22 1.54
CA GLY A 159 -11.80 -9.87 1.24
C GLY A 159 -10.81 -8.77 1.65
N LEU A 160 -10.13 -8.92 2.79
CA LEU A 160 -9.15 -7.93 3.27
C LEU A 160 -7.77 -8.07 2.61
N GLN A 161 -7.45 -9.25 2.09
CA GLN A 161 -6.16 -9.62 1.48
C GLN A 161 -4.92 -9.08 2.21
N PRO A 162 -4.83 -9.23 3.55
CA PRO A 162 -3.78 -8.57 4.34
C PRO A 162 -2.37 -9.06 3.96
N GLY A 163 -2.23 -10.30 3.47
CA GLY A 163 -0.96 -10.83 2.99
C GLY A 163 -0.48 -10.14 1.71
N VAL A 164 -1.39 -9.88 0.77
CA VAL A 164 -1.10 -9.18 -0.50
C VAL A 164 -0.68 -7.75 -0.21
N GLU A 165 -1.40 -7.06 0.69
CA GLU A 165 -1.07 -5.68 1.11
C GLU A 165 0.32 -5.58 1.74
N VAL A 166 0.68 -6.51 2.64
CA VAL A 166 2.02 -6.54 3.26
C VAL A 166 3.10 -6.73 2.21
N GLU A 167 2.89 -7.64 1.26
CA GLU A 167 3.88 -7.92 0.23
C GLU A 167 4.02 -6.75 -0.75
N ARG A 168 2.91 -6.12 -1.15
CA ARG A 168 2.91 -4.88 -1.96
C ARG A 168 3.75 -3.79 -1.29
N MET A 169 3.49 -3.51 -0.02
CA MET A 169 4.24 -2.50 0.75
C MET A 169 5.72 -2.88 0.92
N ARG A 170 6.04 -4.17 1.04
CA ARG A 170 7.43 -4.64 1.13
C ARG A 170 8.17 -4.39 -0.19
N GLN A 171 7.56 -4.71 -1.33
CA GLN A 171 8.13 -4.52 -2.65
C GLN A 171 8.34 -3.03 -2.95
N TYR A 172 7.33 -2.21 -2.68
CA TYR A 172 7.43 -0.76 -2.82
C TYR A 172 8.56 -0.18 -1.96
N ARG A 173 8.65 -0.58 -0.68
CA ARG A 173 9.76 -0.16 0.20
C ARG A 173 11.13 -0.56 -0.34
N ILE A 174 11.27 -1.73 -0.97
CA ILE A 174 12.53 -2.17 -1.58
C ILE A 174 12.90 -1.25 -2.74
N ALA A 175 11.94 -0.93 -3.62
CA ALA A 175 12.14 0.02 -4.72
C ALA A 175 12.58 1.40 -4.22
N LEU A 176 11.88 1.95 -3.22
CA LEU A 176 12.22 3.24 -2.62
C LEU A 176 13.64 3.28 -2.03
N ASN A 177 14.03 2.23 -1.30
CA ASN A 177 15.38 2.17 -0.72
C ASN A 177 16.47 2.05 -1.79
N ARG A 178 16.21 1.31 -2.88
CA ARG A 178 17.12 1.22 -4.02
C ARG A 178 17.30 2.59 -4.68
N SER A 179 16.20 3.29 -4.96
CA SER A 179 16.24 4.62 -5.58
C SER A 179 16.90 5.65 -4.64
N LEU A 180 16.61 5.62 -3.33
CA LEU A 180 17.28 6.50 -2.36
C LEU A 180 18.79 6.24 -2.29
N ALA A 181 19.21 4.97 -2.33
CA ALA A 181 20.63 4.64 -2.35
C ALA A 181 21.32 5.17 -3.60
N ARG A 182 20.70 5.06 -4.78
CA ARG A 182 21.22 5.65 -6.02
C ARG A 182 21.28 7.18 -5.92
N PHE A 183 20.22 7.82 -5.42
CA PHE A 183 20.16 9.27 -5.21
C PHE A 183 21.26 9.81 -4.30
N LYS A 184 21.54 9.10 -3.19
CA LYS A 184 22.61 9.46 -2.25
C LYS A 184 24.01 9.28 -2.82
N ASN A 185 24.19 8.30 -3.71
CA ASN A 185 25.48 8.01 -4.34
C ASN A 185 25.76 8.88 -5.58
N GLY A 186 24.74 9.50 -6.17
CA GLY A 186 24.89 10.42 -7.29
C GLY A 186 25.71 11.66 -6.91
N LYS A 187 26.79 11.92 -7.66
CA LYS A 187 27.72 13.02 -7.42
C LYS A 187 27.37 14.25 -8.24
N THR A 188 26.81 14.05 -9.43
CA THR A 188 26.33 15.13 -10.29
C THR A 188 24.82 15.34 -10.09
N PRO A 189 24.31 16.56 -10.32
CA PRO A 189 22.87 16.79 -10.35
C PRO A 189 22.13 15.89 -11.34
N ASP A 190 22.71 15.66 -12.52
CA ASP A 190 22.11 14.82 -13.55
C ASP A 190 21.98 13.35 -13.10
N GLU A 191 22.98 12.83 -12.39
CA GLU A 191 22.94 11.48 -11.80
C GLU A 191 21.84 11.32 -10.73
N LYS A 192 21.33 12.43 -10.17
CA LYS A 192 20.27 12.42 -9.15
C LYS A 192 18.87 12.45 -9.76
N ILE A 193 18.73 12.84 -11.02
CA ILE A 193 17.44 12.91 -11.73
C ILE A 193 16.86 11.52 -11.95
N GLU A 194 17.65 10.58 -12.49
CA GLU A 194 17.20 9.21 -12.76
C GLU A 194 16.60 8.54 -11.50
N PRO A 195 17.26 8.56 -10.32
CA PRO A 195 16.66 8.05 -9.09
C PRO A 195 15.36 8.74 -8.65
N MET A 196 15.20 10.03 -8.95
CA MET A 196 13.96 10.77 -8.65
C MET A 196 12.82 10.26 -9.54
N ILE A 197 13.08 10.08 -10.84
CA ILE A 197 12.14 9.50 -11.81
C ILE A 197 11.77 8.07 -11.40
N ASP A 198 12.76 7.24 -11.05
CA ASP A 198 12.54 5.87 -10.59
C ASP A 198 11.59 5.82 -9.38
N LEU A 199 11.71 6.78 -8.45
CA LEU A 199 10.83 6.86 -7.29
C LEU A 199 9.39 7.23 -7.67
N GLU A 200 9.20 8.20 -8.55
CA GLU A 200 7.85 8.62 -8.95
C GLU A 200 7.16 7.51 -9.76
N ASN A 201 7.90 6.82 -10.64
CA ASN A 201 7.40 5.64 -11.33
C ASN A 201 7.02 4.53 -10.36
N ALA A 202 7.88 4.20 -9.39
CA ALA A 202 7.56 3.20 -8.38
C ALA A 202 6.34 3.59 -7.52
N SER A 203 6.15 4.89 -7.26
CA SER A 203 4.98 5.40 -6.52
C SER A 203 3.70 5.28 -7.33
N PHE A 204 3.76 5.53 -8.63
CA PHE A 204 2.62 5.34 -9.54
C PHE A 204 2.29 3.86 -9.71
N GLU A 205 3.29 3.02 -9.94
CA GLU A 205 3.15 1.56 -10.03
C GLU A 205 2.55 0.95 -8.76
N GLU A 206 2.82 1.51 -7.58
CA GLU A 206 2.17 1.10 -6.33
C GLU A 206 0.71 1.57 -6.25
N MET A 207 0.41 2.77 -6.75
CA MET A 207 -0.91 3.36 -6.70
C MET A 207 -1.92 2.63 -7.61
N ILE A 208 -1.48 2.12 -8.77
CA ILE A 208 -2.36 1.36 -9.69
C ILE A 208 -3.04 0.17 -9.00
N PRO A 209 -2.33 -0.82 -8.44
CA PRO A 209 -2.96 -1.96 -7.77
C PRO A 209 -3.77 -1.52 -6.55
N PHE A 210 -3.36 -0.48 -5.82
CA PHE A 210 -4.17 0.08 -4.75
C PHE A 210 -5.54 0.57 -5.27
N LEU A 211 -5.57 1.30 -6.39
CA LEU A 211 -6.81 1.79 -6.99
C LEU A 211 -7.66 0.64 -7.55
N LYS A 212 -7.05 -0.33 -8.24
CA LYS A 212 -7.74 -1.53 -8.76
C LYS A 212 -8.41 -2.30 -7.63
N THR A 213 -7.67 -2.63 -6.56
CA THR A 213 -8.20 -3.36 -5.40
C THR A 213 -9.35 -2.61 -4.71
N ASN A 214 -9.26 -1.28 -4.57
CA ASN A 214 -10.33 -0.50 -3.94
C ASN A 214 -11.55 -0.28 -4.86
N TYR A 215 -11.35 -0.20 -6.18
CA TYR A 215 -12.44 -0.07 -7.16
C TYR A 215 -13.23 -1.37 -7.27
N GLU A 216 -12.54 -2.51 -7.38
CA GLU A 216 -13.17 -3.84 -7.37
C GLU A 216 -13.84 -4.17 -6.03
N ALA A 217 -13.39 -3.54 -4.94
CA ALA A 217 -14.01 -3.66 -3.61
C ALA A 217 -15.33 -2.88 -3.46
N THR A 218 -15.87 -2.28 -4.53
CA THR A 218 -17.24 -1.74 -4.53
C THR A 218 -18.20 -2.89 -4.20
N PHE A 219 -18.66 -2.89 -2.95
CA PHE A 219 -19.47 -3.89 -2.28
C PHE A 219 -20.39 -4.66 -3.24
N VAL A 220 -20.12 -5.96 -3.38
CA VAL A 220 -21.14 -6.93 -3.79
C VAL A 220 -22.24 -6.85 -2.73
N MET A 221 -23.30 -6.11 -3.04
CA MET A 221 -24.57 -6.12 -2.31
C MET A 221 -25.56 -6.96 -3.09
#